data_AF-A0A2V6EAU7-F1
#
_entry.id   AF-A0A2V6EAU7-F1
#
_cell.length_a   1.000
_cell.length_b   1.000
_cell.length_c   1.000
_cell.angle_alpha   90.00
_cell.angle_beta   90.00
_cell.angle_gamma   90.00
#
_symmetry.space_group_name_H-M   'P 1'
#
loop_
_entity.id
_entity.type
_entity.pdbx_description
1 polymer ?
#
loop_
_entity_poly.entity_id
_entity_poly.type
_entity_poly.pdbx_seq_one_letter_code
_entity_poly.pdbx_strand_id
1 'polypeptide(L)'
;MGILDSLTVRFYYRPLARDELNHELIWLAVSLGSLALAVAWFALRLPWPHCLFLAVTGHPCVTCGATRAAIAFFHLDFWSAWKWNPLVFAALCGLSIFDAYAFAVLVIRAPRLRVVQFTRSEKSFLRLIAVILLLSNWIYLLSRPRGLF
;
A
#
# COMPACT_ATOMS: atom_id res chain seq x y z
N MET A 1 -14.52 -24.79 29.52
CA MET A 1 -13.38 -23.97 30.00
C MET A 1 -12.18 -24.29 29.11
N GLY A 2 -12.04 -23.59 27.98
CA GLY A 2 -11.00 -23.93 26.97
C GLY A 2 -11.11 -23.21 25.63
N ILE A 3 -11.58 -21.96 25.60
CA ILE A 3 -11.75 -21.17 24.36
C ILE A 3 -10.80 -19.94 24.33
N LEU A 4 -9.85 -19.83 25.27
CA LEU A 4 -9.02 -18.63 25.44
C LEU A 4 -7.50 -18.82 25.22
N ASP A 5 -7.03 -19.96 24.70
CA ASP A 5 -5.58 -20.26 24.64
C ASP A 5 -4.91 -20.25 23.26
N SER A 6 -5.51 -19.69 22.21
CA SER A 6 -4.90 -19.71 20.86
C SER A 6 -4.80 -18.36 20.15
N LEU A 7 -4.74 -17.26 20.90
CA LEU A 7 -4.49 -15.92 20.35
C LEU A 7 -3.06 -15.44 20.66
N THR A 8 -2.04 -16.18 20.22
CA THR A 8 -0.65 -15.70 20.35
C THR A 8 -0.01 -15.51 18.99
N VAL A 9 -0.19 -14.31 18.43
CA VAL A 9 0.71 -13.81 17.38
C VAL A 9 2.10 -13.72 17.99
N ARG A 10 2.97 -14.67 17.63
CA ARG A 10 4.35 -14.71 18.12
C ARG A 10 5.25 -13.91 17.20
N PHE A 11 5.60 -12.71 17.66
CA PHE A 11 6.64 -11.89 17.06
C PHE A 11 8.00 -12.33 17.59
N TYR A 12 8.92 -12.70 16.69
CA TYR A 12 10.30 -13.00 17.07
C TYR A 12 11.25 -12.01 16.40
N TYR A 13 12.18 -11.46 17.18
CA TYR A 13 13.28 -10.63 16.71
C TYR A 13 14.49 -11.53 16.43
N ARG A 14 14.87 -11.67 15.15
CA ARG A 14 16.04 -12.48 14.75
C ARG A 14 16.93 -11.73 13.74
N PRO A 15 18.27 -11.78 13.86
CA PRO A 15 19.18 -11.33 12.81
C PRO A 15 19.00 -12.14 11.51
N LEU A 16 19.32 -11.52 10.37
CA LEU A 16 19.24 -12.15 9.05
C LEU A 16 20.25 -13.31 8.93
N ALA A 17 19.81 -14.49 8.52
CA ALA A 17 20.73 -15.57 8.16
C ALA A 17 21.41 -15.29 6.80
N ARG A 18 22.66 -15.73 6.62
CA ARG A 18 23.46 -15.45 5.41
C ARG A 18 22.83 -15.91 4.08
N ASP A 19 21.85 -16.81 4.12
CA ASP A 19 21.17 -17.39 2.95
C ASP A 19 19.71 -16.92 2.79
N GLU A 20 19.26 -15.94 3.58
CA GLU A 20 17.90 -15.41 3.52
C GLU A 20 17.82 -14.14 2.67
N LEU A 21 16.90 -14.11 1.70
CA LEU A 21 16.63 -12.93 0.88
C LEU A 21 16.27 -11.72 1.74
N ASN A 22 16.90 -10.57 1.45
CA ASN A 22 16.65 -9.29 2.11
C ASN A 22 15.35 -8.67 1.58
N HIS A 23 14.21 -9.16 2.05
CA HIS A 23 12.89 -8.69 1.60
C HIS A 23 12.72 -7.19 1.82
N GLU A 24 13.21 -6.65 2.94
CA GLU A 24 13.17 -5.21 3.25
C GLU A 24 13.98 -4.40 2.23
N LEU A 25 15.17 -4.86 1.84
CA LEU A 25 16.00 -4.18 0.84
C LEU A 25 15.38 -4.26 -0.56
N ILE A 26 14.85 -5.42 -0.93
CA ILE A 26 14.22 -5.62 -2.25
C ILE A 26 13.00 -4.71 -2.37
N TRP A 27 12.10 -4.75 -1.38
CA TRP A 27 10.90 -3.92 -1.41
C TRP A 27 11.23 -2.43 -1.35
N LEU A 28 12.18 -2.01 -0.51
CA LEU A 28 12.62 -0.61 -0.46
C LEU A 28 13.25 -0.17 -1.81
N ALA A 29 14.07 -1.01 -2.43
CA ALA A 29 14.66 -0.72 -3.74
C ALA A 29 13.58 -0.64 -4.83
N VAL A 30 12.58 -1.52 -4.80
CA VAL A 30 11.43 -1.47 -5.71
C VAL A 30 10.63 -0.19 -5.48
N SER A 31 10.31 0.17 -4.23
CA SER A 31 9.58 1.41 -3.90
C SER A 31 10.32 2.64 -4.41
N LEU A 32 11.61 2.76 -4.10
CA LEU A 32 12.44 3.90 -4.51
C LEU A 32 12.63 3.95 -6.03
N GLY A 33 12.84 2.80 -6.69
CA GLY A 33 12.94 2.73 -8.15
C GLY A 33 11.64 3.14 -8.84
N SER A 34 10.50 2.70 -8.29
CA SER A 34 9.17 3.10 -8.78
C SER A 34 8.95 4.61 -8.65
N LEU A 35 9.32 5.18 -7.50
CA LEU A 35 9.23 6.61 -7.26
C LEU A 35 10.13 7.41 -8.20
N ALA A 36 11.38 6.98 -8.39
CA ALA A 36 12.32 7.61 -9.30
C ALA A 36 11.80 7.60 -10.75
N LEU A 37 11.23 6.48 -11.20
CA LEU A 37 10.62 6.37 -12.52
C LEU A 37 9.41 7.31 -12.67
N ALA A 38 8.56 7.40 -11.64
CA ALA A 38 7.42 8.32 -11.64
C ALA A 38 7.89 9.78 -11.71
N VAL A 39 8.89 10.16 -10.91
CA VAL A 39 9.48 11.50 -10.94
C VAL A 39 10.09 11.80 -12.31
N ALA A 40 10.83 10.86 -12.90
CA ALA A 40 11.38 11.02 -14.25
C ALA A 40 10.27 11.21 -15.29
N TRP A 41 9.18 10.43 -15.20
CA TRP A 41 8.01 10.57 -16.07
C TRP A 41 7.40 11.98 -16.01
N PHE A 42 7.25 12.53 -14.79
CA PHE A 42 6.76 13.89 -14.60
C PHE A 42 7.74 14.95 -15.09
N ALA A 43 9.03 14.78 -14.83
CA ALA A 43 10.07 15.70 -15.28
C ALA A 43 10.13 15.77 -16.82
N LEU A 44 9.90 14.63 -17.49
CA LEU A 44 9.83 14.53 -18.95
C LEU A 44 8.50 15.03 -19.55
N ARG A 45 7.55 15.50 -18.71
CA ARG A 45 6.22 16.00 -19.12
C ARG A 45 5.45 15.03 -20.03
N LEU A 46 5.63 13.73 -19.81
CA LEU A 46 4.91 12.71 -20.57
C LEU A 46 3.40 12.81 -20.30
N PRO A 47 2.56 12.45 -21.29
CA PRO A 47 1.11 12.57 -21.16
C PRO A 47 0.59 11.76 -19.98
N TRP A 48 -0.45 12.29 -19.33
CA TRP A 48 -1.07 11.63 -18.19
C TRP A 48 -1.67 10.28 -18.61
N PRO A 49 -1.36 9.19 -17.89
CA PRO A 49 -2.01 7.92 -18.15
C PRO A 49 -3.50 8.07 -17.83
N HIS A 50 -4.33 8.03 -18.87
CA HIS A 50 -5.77 8.00 -18.71
C HIS A 50 -6.18 6.58 -18.33
N CYS A 51 -7.16 6.45 -17.43
CA CYS A 51 -7.67 5.15 -17.06
C CYS A 51 -8.43 4.54 -18.25
N LEU A 52 -7.81 3.58 -18.94
CA LEU A 52 -8.44 2.86 -20.06
C LEU A 52 -9.76 2.20 -19.65
N PHE A 53 -9.85 1.70 -18.41
CA PHE A 53 -11.09 1.11 -17.90
C PHE A 53 -12.22 2.14 -17.85
N LEU A 54 -11.95 3.34 -17.32
CA LEU A 54 -12.92 4.43 -17.31
C LEU A 54 -13.28 4.88 -18.72
N ALA A 55 -12.29 4.97 -19.63
CA ALA A 55 -12.50 5.37 -21.01
C ALA A 55 -13.40 4.39 -21.79
N VAL A 56 -13.27 3.09 -21.52
CA VAL A 56 -14.03 2.02 -22.20
C VAL A 56 -15.38 1.77 -21.54
N THR A 57 -15.44 1.73 -20.21
CA THR A 57 -16.65 1.33 -19.48
C THR A 57 -17.51 2.51 -19.01
N GLY A 58 -16.94 3.71 -18.91
CA GLY A 58 -17.57 4.86 -18.29
C GLY A 58 -17.66 4.78 -16.75
N HIS A 59 -17.13 3.73 -16.14
CA HIS A 59 -17.15 3.51 -14.68
C HIS A 59 -15.76 3.61 -14.07
N PRO A 60 -15.60 4.24 -12.89
CA PRO A 60 -14.32 4.27 -12.20
C PRO A 60 -13.93 2.86 -11.71
N CYS A 61 -12.68 2.48 -11.94
CA CYS A 61 -12.09 1.30 -11.30
C CYS A 61 -11.68 1.63 -9.85
N VAL A 62 -11.31 0.59 -9.09
CA VAL A 62 -10.86 0.73 -7.69
C VAL A 62 -9.62 1.62 -7.50
N THR A 63 -8.85 1.85 -8.57
CA THR A 63 -7.65 2.69 -8.59
C THR A 63 -7.83 3.99 -9.36
N CYS A 64 -9.06 4.35 -9.78
CA CYS A 64 -9.30 5.66 -10.39
C CYS A 64 -8.88 6.79 -9.44
N GLY A 65 -8.23 7.82 -9.99
CA GLY A 65 -7.68 8.93 -9.19
C GLY A 65 -6.38 8.63 -8.46
N ALA A 66 -5.78 7.43 -8.61
CA ALA A 66 -4.53 7.06 -7.92
C ALA A 66 -3.39 8.06 -8.13
N THR A 67 -3.18 8.52 -9.37
CA THR A 67 -2.10 9.47 -9.67
C THR A 67 -2.32 10.82 -8.98
N ARG A 68 -3.56 11.34 -8.98
CA ARG A 68 -3.91 12.58 -8.27
C ARG A 68 -3.78 12.44 -6.76
N ALA A 69 -4.17 11.29 -6.22
CA ALA A 69 -3.98 10.97 -4.80
C ALA A 69 -2.50 10.94 -4.43
N ALA A 70 -1.66 10.29 -5.24
CA ALA A 70 -0.22 10.21 -5.02
C ALA A 70 0.45 11.59 -5.06
N ILE A 71 0.09 12.43 -6.03
CA ILE A 71 0.60 13.80 -6.13
C ILE A 71 0.23 14.62 -4.89
N ALA A 72 -1.05 14.59 -4.50
CA ALA A 72 -1.50 15.29 -3.29
C ALA A 72 -0.76 14.79 -2.04
N PHE A 73 -0.52 13.47 -1.94
CA PHE A 73 0.24 12.87 -0.84
C PHE A 73 1.68 13.41 -0.78
N PHE A 74 2.39 13.48 -1.92
CA PHE A 74 3.76 14.02 -1.98
C PHE A 74 3.82 15.54 -1.77
N HIS A 75 2.72 16.27 -2.06
CA HIS A 75 2.56 17.66 -1.68
C HIS A 75 2.16 17.85 -0.21
N LEU A 76 2.10 16.78 0.59
CA LEU A 76 1.65 16.78 1.99
C LEU A 76 0.20 17.25 2.17
N ASP A 77 -0.58 17.27 1.09
CA ASP A 77 -2.02 17.51 1.13
C ASP A 77 -2.75 16.17 1.30
N PHE A 78 -2.71 15.66 2.54
CA PHE A 78 -3.32 14.39 2.90
C PHE A 78 -4.84 14.39 2.73
N TRP A 79 -5.49 15.55 2.90
CA TRP A 79 -6.94 15.65 2.78
C TRP A 79 -7.38 15.50 1.32
N SER A 80 -6.69 16.15 0.40
CA SER A 80 -6.92 15.96 -1.03
C SER A 80 -6.57 14.53 -1.46
N ALA A 81 -5.48 13.96 -0.96
CA ALA A 81 -5.10 12.58 -1.27
C ALA A 81 -6.16 11.56 -0.86
N TRP A 82 -6.67 11.67 0.37
CA TRP A 82 -7.78 10.87 0.87
C TRP A 82 -9.04 11.02 0.02
N LYS A 83 -9.40 12.26 -0.33
CA LYS A 83 -10.57 12.52 -1.18
C LYS A 83 -10.44 11.88 -2.56
N TRP A 84 -9.26 11.93 -3.17
CA TRP A 84 -9.06 11.39 -4.51
C TRP A 84 -9.23 9.86 -4.55
N ASN A 85 -8.53 9.15 -3.66
CA ASN A 85 -8.65 7.70 -3.55
C ASN A 85 -8.18 7.24 -2.16
N PRO A 86 -9.11 6.93 -1.23
CA PRO A 86 -8.78 6.51 0.13
C PRO A 86 -7.91 5.25 0.18
N LEU A 87 -8.14 4.29 -0.72
CA LEU A 87 -7.37 3.06 -0.78
C LEU A 87 -5.91 3.32 -1.17
N VAL A 88 -5.68 4.17 -2.16
CA VAL A 88 -4.32 4.56 -2.59
C VAL A 88 -3.62 5.36 -1.50
N PHE A 89 -4.34 6.27 -0.84
CA PHE A 89 -3.79 6.99 0.31
C PHE A 89 -3.35 6.02 1.43
N ALA A 90 -4.21 5.07 1.81
CA ALA A 90 -3.87 4.07 2.83
C ALA A 90 -2.68 3.21 2.41
N ALA A 91 -2.60 2.83 1.14
CA ALA A 91 -1.47 2.09 0.59
C ALA A 91 -0.16 2.90 0.64
N LEU A 92 -0.19 4.18 0.28
CA LEU A 92 0.97 5.08 0.35
C LEU A 92 1.45 5.31 1.79
N CYS A 93 0.52 5.46 2.74
CA CYS A 93 0.85 5.53 4.16
C CYS A 93 1.54 4.24 4.63
N GLY A 94 0.95 3.08 4.31
CA GLY A 94 1.52 1.78 4.67
C GLY A 94 2.90 1.55 4.06
N LEU A 95 3.06 1.92 2.78
CA LEU A 95 4.34 1.87 2.08
C LEU A 95 5.38 2.78 2.73
N SER A 96 5.02 4.02 3.05
CA SER A 96 5.91 5.00 3.69
C SER A 96 6.39 4.53 5.06
N ILE A 97 5.48 3.95 5.86
CA ILE A 97 5.82 3.36 7.17
C ILE A 97 6.74 2.16 7.00
N PHE A 98 6.44 1.28 6.03
CA PHE A 98 7.27 0.12 5.73
C PHE A 98 8.66 0.52 5.24
N ASP A 99 8.78 1.51 4.36
CA ASP A 99 10.05 2.01 3.86
C ASP A 99 10.86 2.67 4.98
N ALA A 100 10.22 3.43 5.88
CA ALA A 100 10.88 3.99 7.07
C ALA A 100 11.39 2.89 8.01
N TYR A 101 10.59 1.83 8.23
CA TYR A 101 11.00 0.65 8.99
C TYR A 101 12.18 -0.07 8.35
N ALA A 102 12.08 -0.37 7.05
CA ALA A 102 13.11 -1.04 6.28
C ALA A 102 14.42 -0.23 6.30
N PHE A 103 14.34 1.08 6.10
CA PHE A 103 15.49 1.98 6.18
C PHE A 103 16.13 1.96 7.57
N ALA A 104 15.33 2.10 8.64
CA ALA A 104 15.84 2.07 10.02
C ALA A 104 16.53 0.74 10.34
N VAL A 105 15.93 -0.39 9.96
CA VAL A 105 16.50 -1.73 10.17
C VAL A 105 17.80 -1.90 9.40
N LEU A 106 17.88 -1.41 8.15
CA LEU A 106 19.08 -1.52 7.32
C LEU A 106 20.23 -0.62 7.84
N VAL A 107 19.93 0.61 8.26
CA VAL A 107 20.91 1.57 8.78
C VAL A 107 21.41 1.16 10.17
N ILE A 108 20.49 0.79 11.06
CA ILE A 108 20.80 0.48 12.47
C ILE A 108 21.26 -0.99 12.62
N ARG A 109 21.15 -1.81 11.57
CA ARG A 109 21.36 -3.28 11.60
C ARG A 109 20.56 -3.96 12.72
N ALA A 110 19.38 -3.42 13.03
CA ALA A 110 18.52 -3.91 14.10
C ALA A 110 17.99 -5.32 13.79
N PRO A 111 17.69 -6.14 14.81
CA PRO A 111 17.07 -7.45 14.61
C PRO A 111 15.69 -7.29 13.95
N ARG A 112 15.40 -8.13 12.95
CA ARG A 112 14.21 -8.00 12.10
C ARG A 112 12.99 -8.63 12.75
N LEU A 113 11.84 -8.01 12.54
CA LEU A 113 10.56 -8.46 13.08
C LEU A 113 9.95 -9.44 12.07
N ARG A 114 10.18 -10.76 12.27
CA ARG A 114 9.56 -11.78 11.42
C ARG A 114 8.26 -12.27 12.04
N VAL A 115 7.20 -12.25 11.24
CA VAL A 115 5.89 -12.84 11.55
C VAL A 115 5.84 -14.22 10.89
N VAL A 116 5.96 -15.29 11.68
CA VAL A 116 6.19 -16.65 11.12
C VAL A 116 4.90 -17.47 11.00
N GLN A 117 3.82 -17.18 11.71
CA GLN A 117 2.59 -17.98 11.58
C GLN A 117 1.33 -17.14 11.76
N PHE A 118 0.62 -16.89 10.65
CA PHE A 118 -0.80 -16.53 10.69
C PHE A 118 -1.63 -17.82 10.69
N THR A 119 -2.51 -17.94 11.66
CA THR A 119 -3.53 -18.99 11.74
C THR A 119 -4.46 -18.88 10.53
N ARG A 120 -5.02 -20.02 10.06
CA ARG A 120 -5.93 -20.03 8.90
C ARG A 120 -7.12 -19.07 9.07
N SER A 121 -7.65 -18.96 10.29
CA SER A 121 -8.73 -18.04 10.66
C SER A 121 -8.31 -16.58 10.60
N GLU A 122 -7.09 -16.23 11.03
CA GLU A 122 -6.55 -14.86 10.96
C GLU A 122 -6.34 -14.44 9.51
N LYS A 123 -5.81 -15.34 8.66
CA LYS A 123 -5.69 -15.07 7.21
C LYS A 123 -7.06 -14.81 6.57
N SER A 124 -8.08 -15.58 6.94
CA SER A 124 -9.44 -15.39 6.43
C SER A 124 -10.06 -14.08 6.93
N PHE A 125 -9.85 -13.73 8.19
CA PHE A 125 -10.35 -12.48 8.76
C PHE A 125 -9.69 -11.25 8.12
N LEU A 126 -8.36 -11.26 7.97
CA LEU A 126 -7.62 -10.20 7.26
C LEU A 126 -8.07 -10.08 5.80
N ARG A 127 -8.32 -11.22 5.13
CA ARG A 127 -8.84 -11.23 3.76
C ARG A 127 -10.24 -10.61 3.70
N LEU A 128 -11.12 -10.94 4.65
CA LEU A 128 -12.46 -10.36 4.71
C LEU A 128 -12.40 -8.85 4.90
N ILE A 129 -11.56 -8.36 5.82
CA ILE A 129 -11.33 -6.93 6.02
C ILE A 129 -10.83 -6.28 4.72
N ALA A 130 -9.84 -6.87 4.06
CA ALA A 130 -9.30 -6.34 2.81
C ALA A 130 -10.38 -6.24 1.72
N VAL A 131 -11.23 -7.27 1.58
CA VAL A 131 -12.36 -7.26 0.63
C VAL A 131 -13.36 -6.17 0.98
N ILE A 132 -13.73 -6.03 2.26
CA ILE A 132 -14.66 -4.98 2.70
C ILE A 132 -14.08 -3.60 2.38
N LEU A 133 -12.81 -3.34 2.70
CA LEU A 133 -12.16 -2.06 2.40
C LEU A 133 -12.12 -1.76 0.90
N LEU A 134 -11.82 -2.76 0.07
CA LEU A 134 -11.85 -2.62 -1.40
C LEU A 134 -13.25 -2.27 -1.91
N LEU A 135 -14.28 -2.96 -1.43
CA LEU A 135 -15.67 -2.71 -1.81
C LEU A 135 -16.13 -1.33 -1.33
N SER A 136 -15.83 -0.95 -0.09
CA SER A 136 -16.15 0.37 0.46
C SER A 136 -15.47 1.49 -0.34
N ASN A 137 -14.19 1.34 -0.68
CA ASN A 137 -13.48 2.28 -1.55
C ASN A 137 -14.13 2.35 -2.94
N TRP A 138 -14.54 1.21 -3.50
CA TRP A 138 -15.15 1.22 -4.82
C TRP A 138 -16.52 1.90 -4.82
N ILE A 139 -17.36 1.64 -3.82
CA ILE A 139 -18.64 2.32 -3.61
C ILE A 139 -18.42 3.83 -3.48
N TYR A 140 -17.39 4.25 -2.74
CA TYR A 140 -17.01 5.66 -2.62
C TYR A 140 -16.63 6.29 -3.96
N LEU A 141 -15.92 5.57 -4.83
CA LEU A 141 -15.56 6.08 -6.16
C LEU A 141 -16.76 6.11 -7.11
N LEU A 142 -17.66 5.11 -7.03
CA LEU A 142 -18.88 5.03 -7.83
C LEU A 142 -19.90 6.11 -7.47
N SER A 143 -19.91 6.60 -6.23
CA SER A 143 -20.82 7.67 -5.81
C SER A 143 -20.38 9.06 -6.30
N ARG A 144 -19.16 9.21 -6.82
CA ARG A 144 -18.67 10.49 -7.34
C ARG A 144 -19.23 10.78 -8.74
N PRO A 145 -19.47 12.06 -9.07
CA PRO A 145 -19.95 12.47 -10.39
C PRO A 145 -19.06 11.96 -11.54
N ARG A 146 -19.70 11.51 -12.63
CA ARG A 146 -19.02 11.12 -13.86
C ARG A 146 -18.36 12.37 -14.48
N GLY A 147 -17.03 12.37 -14.62
CA GLY A 147 -16.24 13.51 -15.11
C GLY A 147 -15.32 14.15 -14.08
N LEU A 148 -15.38 13.73 -12.81
CA LEU A 148 -14.48 14.21 -11.77
C LEU A 148 -13.08 13.57 -11.85
N PHE A 149 -12.92 12.51 -12.64
CA PHE A 149 -11.70 11.72 -12.82
C PHE A 149 -11.07 11.97 -14.19
#